data_AF-A0A2V9ULT1-F1
#
_entry.id   AF-A0A2V9ULT1-F1
#
_cell.length_a   1.000
_cell.length_b   1.000
_cell.length_c   1.000
_cell.angle_alpha   90.00
_cell.angle_beta   90.00
_cell.angle_gamma   90.00
#
_symmetry.space_group_name_H-M   'P 1'
#
loop_
_entity.id
_entity.type
_entity.pdbx_description
1 polymer ?
#
loop_
_entity_poly.entity_id
_entity_poly.type
_entity_poly.pdbx_seq_one_letter_code
_entity_poly.pdbx_strand_id
1 'polypeptide(L)'
;MTEEWKTSACGSFPWGKATGINDSGQVVGNTTLSDGTSDGFLWTRTGGMQDLKTLLPAGSGWTQVIARSINASGQTVGSGSKNGVSHAFLMTPME
;
A
#
# COMPACT_ATOMS: atom_id res chain seq x y z
N MET A 1 -27.26 -7.68 15.32
CA MET A 1 -26.20 -7.83 14.30
C MET A 1 -24.91 -7.44 14.97
N THR A 2 -24.07 -8.40 15.31
CA THR A 2 -22.76 -8.16 15.92
C THR A 2 -21.76 -7.88 14.81
N GLU A 3 -21.18 -6.68 14.79
CA GLU A 3 -20.13 -6.33 13.85
C GLU A 3 -18.87 -7.13 14.19
N GLU A 4 -18.61 -8.17 13.40
CA GLU A 4 -17.37 -8.92 13.46
C GLU A 4 -16.26 -8.09 12.82
N TRP A 5 -15.32 -7.62 13.65
CA TRP A 5 -14.09 -6.98 13.19
C TRP A 5 -13.23 -8.01 12.45
N LYS A 6 -13.32 -8.05 11.12
CA LYS A 6 -12.49 -8.93 10.29
C LYS A 6 -11.07 -8.36 10.20
N THR A 7 -10.18 -8.84 11.06
CA THR A 7 -8.74 -8.60 10.92
C THR A 7 -8.14 -9.63 9.97
N SER A 8 -7.84 -9.24 8.73
CA SER A 8 -6.99 -10.04 7.86
C SER A 8 -5.53 -9.78 8.23
N ALA A 9 -4.95 -10.63 9.06
CA ALA A 9 -3.51 -10.60 9.30
C ALA A 9 -2.77 -11.03 8.03
N CYS A 10 -1.82 -10.21 7.58
CA CYS A 10 -0.86 -10.60 6.56
C CYS A 10 0.21 -11.45 7.25
N GLY A 11 0.47 -12.67 6.77
CA GLY A 11 1.35 -13.63 7.45
C GLY A 11 2.79 -13.11 7.65
N SER A 12 3.44 -13.45 8.77
CA SER A 12 4.87 -13.23 9.03
C SER A 12 5.39 -11.77 9.01
N PHE A 13 4.58 -10.77 9.36
CA PHE A 13 5.04 -9.37 9.47
C PHE A 13 4.97 -8.88 10.92
N PRO A 14 6.07 -8.40 11.52
CA PRO A 14 6.05 -8.01 12.93
C PRO A 14 5.16 -6.80 13.16
N TRP A 15 5.15 -5.79 12.27
CA TRP A 15 4.31 -4.59 12.39
C TRP A 15 3.96 -3.94 11.03
N GLY A 16 2.77 -3.36 10.95
CA GLY A 16 2.34 -2.52 9.84
C GLY A 16 1.43 -1.40 10.35
N LYS A 17 1.35 -0.28 9.61
CA LYS A 17 0.47 0.85 9.96
C LYS A 17 -0.33 1.32 8.75
N ALA A 18 -1.62 1.55 8.97
CA ALA A 18 -2.45 2.28 8.01
C ALA A 18 -2.05 3.77 8.02
N THR A 19 -2.09 4.40 6.85
CA THR A 19 -1.75 5.81 6.65
C THR A 19 -2.88 6.60 6.00
N GLY A 20 -3.81 5.93 5.31
CA GLY A 20 -4.99 6.57 4.74
C GLY A 20 -6.10 5.56 4.47
N ILE A 21 -7.33 6.06 4.47
CA ILE A 21 -8.54 5.35 4.06
C ILE A 21 -9.38 6.31 3.22
N ASN A 22 -10.06 5.81 2.18
CA ASN A 22 -11.00 6.60 1.38
C ASN A 22 -12.45 6.15 1.57
N ASP A 23 -13.39 6.89 0.98
CA ASP A 23 -14.84 6.67 1.11
C ASP A 23 -15.31 5.32 0.54
N SER A 24 -14.54 4.71 -0.37
CA SER A 24 -14.78 3.36 -0.87
C SER A 24 -14.27 2.25 0.07
N GLY A 25 -13.69 2.62 1.21
CA GLY A 25 -13.13 1.69 2.20
C GLY A 25 -11.79 1.07 1.77
N GLN A 26 -11.11 1.65 0.79
CA GLN A 26 -9.74 1.25 0.44
C GLN A 26 -8.78 1.85 1.46
N VAL A 27 -7.84 1.03 1.96
CA VAL A 27 -6.88 1.44 2.99
C VAL A 27 -5.48 1.35 2.41
N VAL A 28 -4.68 2.40 2.54
CA VAL A 28 -3.25 2.36 2.23
C VAL A 28 -2.42 2.44 3.49
N GLY A 29 -1.29 1.74 3.50
CA GLY A 29 -0.39 1.74 4.64
C GLY A 29 0.96 1.20 4.27
N ASN A 30 1.77 0.90 5.28
CA ASN A 30 3.11 0.35 5.10
C ASN A 30 3.31 -0.82 6.06
N THR A 31 4.00 -1.85 5.58
CA THR A 31 4.47 -2.98 6.39
C THR A 31 5.99 -2.98 6.43
N THR A 32 6.55 -3.44 7.56
CA THR A 32 7.98 -3.78 7.62
C THR A 32 8.13 -5.26 7.27
N LEU A 33 8.91 -5.55 6.24
CA LEU A 33 9.24 -6.90 5.80
C LEU A 33 10.32 -7.50 6.71
N SER A 34 10.50 -8.82 6.64
CA SER A 34 11.46 -9.56 7.48
C SER A 34 12.92 -9.19 7.24
N ASP A 35 13.25 -8.64 6.07
CA ASP A 35 14.56 -8.10 5.73
C ASP A 35 14.77 -6.65 6.22
N GLY A 36 13.82 -6.10 6.96
CA GLY A 36 13.83 -4.73 7.49
C GLY A 36 13.43 -3.67 6.47
N THR A 37 13.15 -4.04 5.22
CA THR A 37 12.62 -3.11 4.23
C THR A 37 11.16 -2.76 4.54
N SER A 38 10.70 -1.62 4.03
CA SER A 38 9.30 -1.23 4.17
C SER A 38 8.69 -1.06 2.79
N ASP A 39 7.55 -1.72 2.59
CA ASP A 39 6.75 -1.60 1.38
C ASP A 39 5.31 -1.22 1.75
N GLY A 40 4.71 -0.45 0.85
CA GLY A 40 3.36 0.05 0.94
C GLY A 40 2.38 -1.06 0.60
N PHE A 41 1.21 -1.03 1.21
CA PHE A 41 0.11 -1.92 0.84
C PHE A 41 -1.13 -1.11 0.47
N LEU A 42 -1.97 -1.73 -0.36
CA LEU A 42 -3.36 -1.38 -0.58
C LEU A 42 -4.23 -2.53 -0.06
N TRP A 43 -5.12 -2.26 0.88
CA TRP A 43 -6.15 -3.20 1.28
C TRP A 43 -7.48 -2.81 0.63
N THR A 44 -8.16 -3.80 0.06
CA THR A 44 -9.53 -3.66 -0.43
C THR A 44 -10.40 -4.77 0.15
N ARG A 45 -11.71 -4.52 0.25
CA ARG A 45 -12.66 -5.52 0.76
C ARG A 45 -12.66 -6.81 -0.07
N THR A 46 -12.46 -6.71 -1.39
CA THR A 46 -12.51 -7.83 -2.34
C THR A 46 -11.16 -8.49 -2.59
N GLY A 47 -10.07 -7.72 -2.54
CA GLY A 47 -8.72 -8.19 -2.85
C GLY A 47 -7.84 -8.46 -1.62
N GLY A 48 -8.31 -8.11 -0.42
CA GLY A 48 -7.49 -8.18 0.79
C GLY A 48 -6.30 -7.21 0.71
N MET A 49 -5.23 -7.52 1.46
CA MET A 49 -4.00 -6.73 1.48
C MET A 49 -3.11 -7.10 0.28
N GLN A 50 -2.79 -6.10 -0.53
CA GLN A 50 -1.98 -6.21 -1.74
C GLN A 50 -0.74 -5.34 -1.58
N ASP A 51 0.41 -5.83 -2.02
CA ASP A 51 1.63 -5.04 -2.09
C ASP A 51 1.46 -3.94 -3.16
N LEU A 52 1.69 -2.68 -2.78
CA LEU A 52 1.55 -1.54 -3.67
C LEU A 52 2.58 -1.58 -4.81
N LYS A 53 3.74 -2.22 -4.59
CA LYS A 53 4.78 -2.40 -5.62
C LYS A 53 4.31 -3.31 -6.74
N THR A 54 3.50 -4.32 -6.46
CA THR A 54 3.02 -5.26 -7.50
C THR A 54 1.97 -4.64 -8.42
N LEU A 55 1.38 -3.51 -8.01
CA LEU A 55 0.44 -2.71 -8.79
C LEU A 55 1.14 -1.73 -9.75
N LEU A 56 2.45 -1.54 -9.63
CA LEU A 56 3.23 -0.75 -10.57
C LEU A 56 3.54 -1.54 -11.85
N PRO A 57 3.75 -0.86 -13.00
CA PRO A 57 4.21 -1.53 -14.21
C PRO A 57 5.48 -2.36 -13.94
N ALA A 58 5.51 -3.58 -14.47
CA ALA A 58 6.68 -4.44 -14.37
C ALA A 58 7.91 -3.73 -14.96
N GLY A 59 9.04 -3.81 -14.25
CA GLY A 59 10.27 -3.14 -14.68
C GLY A 59 10.27 -1.61 -14.52
N SER A 60 9.32 -1.03 -13.78
CA SER A 60 9.25 0.43 -13.56
C SER A 60 10.45 1.03 -12.79
N GLY A 61 11.31 0.19 -12.22
CA GLY A 61 12.52 0.59 -11.48
C GLY A 61 12.25 1.14 -10.08
N TRP A 62 11.00 1.06 -9.60
CA TRP A 62 10.62 1.48 -8.26
C TRP A 62 10.88 0.40 -7.21
N THR A 63 11.51 0.79 -6.12
CA THR A 63 11.76 -0.01 -4.92
C THR A 63 11.38 0.81 -3.67
N GLN A 64 11.22 0.15 -2.53
CA GLN A 64 10.88 0.79 -1.24
C GLN A 64 9.67 1.75 -1.37
N VAL A 65 8.57 1.24 -1.90
CA VAL A 65 7.41 2.06 -2.28
C VAL A 65 6.58 2.31 -1.03
N ILE A 66 6.63 3.50 -0.46
CA ILE A 66 5.93 3.87 0.78
C ILE A 66 4.66 4.66 0.43
N ALA A 67 3.51 4.23 0.93
CA ALA A 67 2.25 4.97 0.82
C ALA A 67 2.13 6.03 1.93
N ARG A 68 1.62 7.21 1.58
CA ARG A 68 1.33 8.29 2.54
C ARG A 68 -0.15 8.61 2.68
N SER A 69 -0.90 8.58 1.59
CA SER A 69 -2.32 8.95 1.59
C SER A 69 -3.02 8.42 0.34
N ILE A 70 -4.35 8.31 0.42
CA ILE A 70 -5.25 7.92 -0.66
C ILE A 70 -6.43 8.89 -0.71
N ASN A 71 -6.89 9.25 -1.90
CA ASN A 71 -8.09 10.07 -2.08
C ASN A 71 -9.32 9.25 -2.50
N ALA A 72 -10.48 9.91 -2.62
CA ALA A 72 -11.76 9.28 -2.99
C ALA A 72 -11.74 8.61 -4.37
N SER A 73 -10.86 9.03 -5.28
CA SER A 73 -10.68 8.42 -6.61
C SER A 73 -9.72 7.22 -6.59
N GLY A 74 -9.28 6.77 -5.41
CA GLY A 74 -8.32 5.68 -5.27
C GLY A 74 -6.87 6.06 -5.60
N GLN A 75 -6.59 7.33 -5.89
CA GLN A 75 -5.24 7.78 -6.18
C GLN A 75 -4.41 7.80 -4.89
N THR A 76 -3.21 7.23 -4.97
CA THR A 76 -2.31 7.09 -3.82
C THR A 76 -1.06 7.92 -4.03
N VAL A 77 -0.70 8.74 -3.05
CA VAL A 77 0.56 9.49 -3.03
C VAL A 77 1.55 8.86 -2.06
N GLY A 78 2.84 8.99 -2.37
CA GLY A 78 3.88 8.35 -1.60
C GLY A 78 5.29 8.76 -2.00
N SER A 79 6.26 7.98 -1.55
CA SER A 79 7.64 8.06 -2.04
C SER A 79 8.21 6.67 -2.24
N GLY A 80 9.10 6.54 -3.21
CA GLY A 80 9.90 5.34 -3.38
C GLY A 80 11.28 5.68 -3.89
N SER A 81 12.13 4.67 -4.02
CA SER A 81 13.39 4.77 -4.71
C SER A 81 13.19 4.37 -6.17
N LYS A 82 13.49 5.25 -7.12
CA LYS A 82 13.49 4.95 -8.54
C LYS A 82 14.93 4.94 -9.02
N ASN A 83 15.42 3.78 -9.46
CA ASN A 83 16.82 3.61 -9.89
C ASN A 83 17.84 4.12 -8.84
N GLY A 84 17.57 3.88 -7.55
CA GLY A 84 18.44 4.27 -6.44
C GLY A 84 18.24 5.71 -5.93
N VAL A 85 17.39 6.52 -6.56
CA VAL A 85 17.12 7.91 -6.16
C VAL A 85 15.73 8.02 -5.53
N SER A 86 15.61 8.75 -4.43
CA SER A 86 14.30 8.96 -3.79
C SER A 86 13.44 9.92 -4.61
N HIS A 87 12.21 9.51 -4.92
CA HIS A 87 11.22 10.30 -5.64
C HIS A 87 9.86 10.22 -4.94
N ALA A 88 9.14 11.35 -4.94
CA ALA A 88 7.70 11.34 -4.68
C ALA A 88 6.96 10.74 -5.89
N PHE A 89 5.81 10.12 -5.65
CA PHE A 89 4.96 9.61 -6.71
C PHE A 89 3.48 9.90 -6.45
N LEU A 90 2.73 9.94 -7.55
CA LEU A 90 1.28 9.78 -7.61
C LEU A 90 1.00 8.50 -8.38
N MET A 91 0.30 7.56 -7.75
CA MET A 91 -0.22 6.35 -8.39
C MET A 91 -1.70 6.59 -8.68
N THR A 92 -2.07 6.43 -9.94
CA THR A 92 -3.47 6.43 -10.37
C THR A 92 -3.86 4.98 -10.70
N PRO A 93 -4.98 4.47 -10.16
CA PRO A 93 -5.50 3.16 -10.55
C PRO A 93 -5.67 3.09 -12.07
N MET A 94 -5.36 1.94 -12.68
CA MET A 94 -5.78 1.68 -14.05
C MET A 94 -7.26 1.33 -14.02
N GLU A 95 -8.04 1.89 -14.95
CA GLU A 95 -9.46 1.53 -15.15
C GLU A 95 -9.62 0.12 -15.73
#